data_AF-A0A3B8NJR5-F1
#
_entry.id   AF-A0A3B8NJR5-F1
#
_cell.length_a   1.000
_cell.length_b   1.000
_cell.length_c   1.000
_cell.angle_alpha   90.00
_cell.angle_beta   90.00
_cell.angle_gamma   90.00
#
_symmetry.space_group_name_H-M   'P 1'
#
loop_
_entity.id
_entity.type
_entity.pdbx_description
1 polymer ?
#
loop_
_entity_poly.entity_id
_entity_poly.type
_entity_poly.pdbx_seq_one_letter_code
_entity_poly.pdbx_strand_id
1 'polypeptide(L)'
;MGEVCYPQEWFSVAAKIAEQGQVAVIVGGADSGKTTFAAFLVNYLLDSGLKCAVVDADVGQSSIGPPGTIGVGFPDQPVEELSEIPMTHFYFVGAISPRGNLLPCVVGTKKMVEYALSALECQGKGRVVVDTTGLVQGSLGRVLKEYKLDLLRPDHVVFFQRRKELESLARLWEGKCYVHLLPVSPAVTPKTAPLRARRRAENWYRFFEGSSLREFSFQSIVFSRTFLGSGQPLNKDWKEKISRSLGKEILWMEFSPEQSWLVAEEQLNEEELVWLRTGLGLGRSRIAQYQPTYFEGLLVGLIDGRGVARSLGVIKGIDFRQEKIIILSPFRETQEIREIQFGSFRFHSNQKSEPRVGEGGA
;
A
#
# COMPACT_ATOMS: atom_id res chain seq x y z
N MET A 1 21.68 26.20 15.87
CA MET A 1 21.33 24.99 15.08
C MET A 1 22.61 24.54 14.41
N GLY A 2 23.09 23.33 14.69
CA GLY A 2 24.35 22.86 14.09
C GLY A 2 24.16 22.62 12.60
N GLU A 3 25.07 23.10 11.76
CA GLU A 3 25.07 22.77 10.33
C GLU A 3 25.15 21.26 10.16
N VAL A 4 24.12 20.66 9.58
CA VAL A 4 24.16 19.27 9.13
C VAL A 4 25.07 19.22 7.91
N CYS A 5 26.29 18.74 8.08
CA CYS A 5 27.25 18.60 6.99
C CYS A 5 26.95 17.33 6.19
N TYR A 6 26.48 17.49 4.94
CA TYR A 6 26.25 16.39 4.01
C TYR A 6 27.51 16.10 3.18
N PRO A 7 27.73 14.85 2.71
CA PRO A 7 28.88 14.51 1.86
C PRO A 7 28.89 15.33 0.56
N GLN A 8 30.08 15.70 0.08
CA GLN A 8 30.22 16.48 -1.16
C GLN A 8 29.63 15.74 -2.37
N GLU A 9 29.68 14.40 -2.41
CA GLU A 9 29.09 13.64 -3.52
C GLU A 9 27.56 13.83 -3.60
N TRP A 10 26.89 14.08 -2.47
CA TRP A 10 25.45 14.32 -2.46
C TRP A 10 25.10 15.62 -3.18
N PHE A 11 25.87 16.70 -2.94
CA PHE A 11 25.70 17.97 -3.64
C PHE A 11 25.93 17.84 -5.15
N SER A 12 26.96 17.08 -5.57
CA SER A 12 27.21 16.83 -6.99
C SER A 12 26.05 16.10 -7.68
N VAL A 13 25.48 15.09 -7.02
CA VAL A 13 24.31 14.36 -7.54
C VAL A 13 23.07 15.26 -7.57
N ALA A 14 22.81 16.02 -6.50
CA ALA A 14 21.67 16.92 -6.40
C ALA A 14 21.73 18.04 -7.44
N ALA A 15 22.90 18.65 -7.67
CA ALA A 15 23.12 19.62 -8.72
C ALA A 15 22.75 19.05 -10.11
N LYS A 16 23.14 17.80 -10.38
CA LYS A 16 22.84 17.15 -11.66
C LYS A 16 21.35 16.87 -11.86
N ILE A 17 20.64 16.48 -10.79
CA ILE A 17 19.18 16.29 -10.78
C ILE A 17 18.44 17.63 -10.91
N ALA A 18 18.95 18.69 -10.28
CA ALA A 18 18.38 20.03 -10.39
C ALA A 18 18.53 20.58 -11.83
N GLU A 19 19.69 20.37 -12.45
CA GLU A 19 19.99 20.84 -13.81
C GLU A 19 19.07 20.22 -14.87
N GLN A 20 18.81 18.91 -14.82
CA GLN A 20 18.12 18.19 -15.88
C GLN A 20 17.39 16.94 -15.38
N GLY A 21 16.46 16.45 -16.20
CA GLY A 21 15.59 15.34 -15.85
C GLY A 21 14.42 15.75 -14.97
N GLN A 22 13.44 14.87 -14.81
CA GLN A 22 12.26 15.09 -13.97
C GLN A 22 12.15 14.04 -12.87
N VAL A 23 12.52 12.79 -13.13
CA VAL A 23 12.30 11.68 -12.18
C VAL A 23 13.64 11.15 -11.67
N ALA A 24 13.84 11.24 -10.37
CA ALA A 24 14.98 10.66 -9.66
C ALA A 24 14.52 9.53 -8.73
N VAL A 25 15.01 8.31 -8.96
CA VAL A 25 14.66 7.14 -8.14
C VAL A 25 15.82 6.76 -7.23
N ILE A 26 15.55 6.65 -5.93
CA ILE A 26 16.55 6.30 -4.93
C ILE A 26 16.42 4.81 -4.59
N VAL A 27 17.49 4.04 -4.78
CA VAL A 27 17.52 2.59 -4.60
C VAL A 27 18.64 2.21 -3.64
N GLY A 28 18.39 1.24 -2.76
CA GLY A 28 19.35 0.84 -1.74
C GLY A 28 18.72 -0.04 -0.67
N GLY A 29 19.55 -0.80 0.03
CA GLY A 29 19.11 -1.70 1.09
C GLY A 29 18.40 -1.00 2.25
N ALA A 30 17.87 -1.77 3.20
CA ALA A 30 17.39 -1.21 4.46
C ALA A 30 18.52 -0.41 5.16
N ASP A 31 18.13 0.67 5.84
CA ASP A 31 19.02 1.57 6.58
C ASP A 31 20.26 1.98 5.79
N SER A 32 20.08 2.40 4.53
CA SER A 32 21.19 2.83 3.66
C SER A 32 21.29 4.35 3.50
N GLY A 33 20.45 5.12 4.19
CA GLY A 33 20.41 6.59 4.10
C GLY A 33 19.48 7.17 3.02
N LYS A 34 18.70 6.34 2.31
CA LYS A 34 17.83 6.80 1.19
C LYS A 34 16.87 7.92 1.58
N THR A 35 16.08 7.70 2.62
CA THR A 35 15.08 8.66 3.10
C THR A 35 15.74 9.97 3.57
N THR A 36 16.94 9.89 4.16
CA THR A 36 17.73 11.07 4.54
C THR A 36 18.25 11.82 3.31
N PHE A 37 18.76 11.10 2.30
CA PHE A 37 19.16 11.70 1.03
C PHE A 37 17.97 12.31 0.28
N ALA A 38 16.80 11.69 0.34
CA ALA A 38 15.58 12.23 -0.24
C ALA A 38 15.19 13.56 0.40
N ALA A 39 15.23 13.68 1.74
CA ALA A 39 14.96 14.95 2.44
C ALA A 39 16.01 16.02 2.08
N PHE A 40 17.29 15.65 2.05
CA PHE A 40 18.37 16.53 1.57
C PHE A 40 18.11 17.02 0.13
N LEU A 41 17.77 16.11 -0.78
CA LEU A 41 17.53 16.42 -2.19
C LEU A 41 16.31 17.33 -2.35
N VAL A 42 15.24 17.10 -1.58
CA VAL A 42 14.08 17.99 -1.54
C VAL A 42 14.49 19.42 -1.18
N ASN A 43 15.23 19.60 -0.08
CA ASN A 43 15.66 20.92 0.36
C ASN A 43 16.56 21.59 -0.69
N TYR A 44 17.52 20.85 -1.25
CA TYR A 44 18.38 21.35 -2.32
C TYR A 44 17.58 21.83 -3.54
N LEU A 45 16.55 21.09 -3.94
CA LEU A 45 15.69 21.46 -5.07
C LEU A 45 14.87 22.71 -4.77
N LEU A 46 14.31 22.84 -3.56
CA LEU A 46 13.58 24.02 -3.14
C LEU A 46 14.48 25.26 -3.09
N ASP A 47 15.68 25.14 -2.52
CA ASP A 47 16.69 26.21 -2.46
C ASP A 47 17.15 26.63 -3.86
N SER A 48 17.11 25.71 -4.82
CA SER A 48 17.39 25.98 -6.24
C SER A 48 16.21 26.64 -6.98
N GLY A 49 15.11 26.97 -6.29
CA GLY A 49 13.90 27.56 -6.86
C GLY A 49 13.07 26.60 -7.72
N LEU A 50 13.26 25.30 -7.58
CA LEU A 50 12.49 24.27 -8.29
C LEU A 50 11.30 23.83 -7.45
N LYS A 51 10.24 23.37 -8.13
CA LYS A 51 9.13 22.67 -7.48
C LYS A 51 9.42 21.19 -7.49
N CYS A 52 9.16 20.51 -6.39
CA CYS A 52 9.32 19.07 -6.34
C CYS A 52 8.13 18.37 -5.68
N ALA A 53 8.03 17.08 -5.95
CA ALA A 53 7.13 16.16 -5.29
C ALA A 53 7.94 14.96 -4.80
N VAL A 54 7.48 14.36 -3.70
CA VAL A 54 8.08 13.15 -3.16
C VAL A 54 7.07 12.03 -3.30
N VAL A 55 7.48 10.94 -3.96
CA VAL A 55 6.74 9.68 -3.99
C VAL A 55 7.42 8.72 -3.03
N ASP A 56 6.76 8.44 -1.92
CA ASP A 56 7.21 7.45 -0.96
C ASP A 56 6.66 6.08 -1.33
N ALA A 57 7.53 5.23 -1.88
CA ALA A 57 7.20 3.89 -2.30
C ALA A 57 7.69 2.81 -1.32
N ASP A 58 8.04 3.17 -0.07
CA ASP A 58 8.26 2.21 1.02
C ASP A 58 6.94 1.86 1.73
N VAL A 59 6.30 0.79 1.28
CA VAL A 59 5.01 0.32 1.85
C VAL A 59 5.13 -0.19 3.29
N GLY A 60 6.33 -0.46 3.78
CA GLY A 60 6.54 -1.01 5.11
C GLY A 60 6.91 0.06 6.13
N GLN A 61 7.79 0.99 5.75
CA GLN A 61 8.30 2.06 6.62
C GLN A 61 8.04 3.43 5.99
N SER A 62 6.78 3.67 5.64
CA SER A 62 6.36 4.91 4.99
C SER A 62 6.65 6.12 5.89
N SER A 63 7.22 7.15 5.28
CA SER A 63 7.37 8.49 5.82
C SER A 63 6.18 9.37 5.42
N ILE A 64 5.69 9.24 4.18
CA ILE A 64 4.54 10.01 3.68
C ILE A 64 3.31 9.11 3.66
N GLY A 65 2.42 9.33 4.62
CA GLY A 65 1.20 8.53 4.78
C GLY A 65 1.39 7.27 5.63
N PRO A 66 0.31 6.48 5.81
CA PRO A 66 0.35 5.28 6.61
C PRO A 66 1.03 4.12 5.87
N PRO A 67 1.52 3.08 6.58
CA PRO A 67 2.01 1.86 5.97
C PRO A 67 0.97 1.20 5.03
N GLY A 68 1.42 0.34 4.13
CA GLY A 68 0.54 -0.30 3.15
C GLY A 68 0.06 0.60 2.03
N THR A 69 0.62 1.81 1.91
CA THR A 69 0.35 2.76 0.83
C THR A 69 1.63 3.15 0.11
N ILE A 70 1.47 3.76 -1.07
CA ILE A 70 2.50 4.54 -1.74
C ILE A 70 1.97 5.96 -1.78
N GLY A 71 2.56 6.85 -1.00
CA GLY A 71 2.11 8.23 -0.82
C GLY A 71 2.81 9.20 -1.76
N VAL A 72 2.15 10.31 -2.07
CA VAL A 72 2.76 11.48 -2.71
C VAL A 72 2.49 12.74 -1.90
N GLY A 73 3.51 13.56 -1.74
CA GLY A 73 3.43 14.88 -1.09
C GLY A 73 4.22 15.93 -1.87
N PHE A 74 3.86 17.19 -1.65
CA PHE A 74 4.45 18.36 -2.33
C PHE A 74 4.99 19.31 -1.26
N PRO A 75 6.29 19.27 -0.95
CA PRO A 75 6.87 20.19 0.01
C PRO A 75 6.89 21.61 -0.58
N ASP A 76 6.48 22.58 0.23
CA ASP A 76 6.53 24.02 -0.07
C ASP A 76 7.58 24.76 0.77
N GLN A 77 8.15 24.07 1.78
CA GLN A 77 9.20 24.56 2.67
C GLN A 77 10.24 23.47 2.91
N PRO A 78 11.48 23.83 3.30
CA PRO A 78 12.49 22.85 3.70
C PRO A 78 11.99 21.96 4.84
N VAL A 79 12.39 20.68 4.82
CA VAL A 79 11.98 19.67 5.80
C VAL A 79 13.20 19.02 6.45
N GLU A 80 13.11 18.65 7.73
CA GLU A 80 14.16 17.83 8.37
C GLU A 80 13.95 16.35 8.03
N GLU A 81 12.70 15.89 8.07
CA GLU A 81 12.31 14.54 7.68
C GLU A 81 11.18 14.55 6.63
N LEU A 82 11.17 13.53 5.75
CA LEU A 82 10.07 13.37 4.77
C LEU A 82 8.68 13.24 5.42
N SER A 83 8.60 12.89 6.71
CA SER A 83 7.33 12.75 7.42
C SER A 83 6.63 14.07 7.75
N GLU A 84 7.34 15.19 7.59
CA GLU A 84 6.76 16.55 7.67
C GLU A 84 5.94 16.90 6.42
N ILE A 85 6.19 16.21 5.31
CA ILE A 85 5.49 16.47 4.04
C ILE A 85 4.07 15.89 4.11
N PRO A 86 3.02 16.71 4.02
CA PRO A 86 1.65 16.20 4.05
C PRO A 86 1.36 15.30 2.85
N MET A 87 0.77 14.13 3.13
CA MET A 87 0.29 13.24 2.07
C MET A 87 -0.89 13.88 1.35
N THR A 88 -0.74 14.10 0.04
CA THR A 88 -1.77 14.70 -0.80
C THR A 88 -2.60 13.65 -1.50
N HIS A 89 -1.95 12.61 -2.06
CA HIS A 89 -2.60 11.46 -2.70
C HIS A 89 -1.85 10.18 -2.34
N PHE A 90 -2.48 9.03 -2.53
CA PHE A 90 -1.81 7.74 -2.37
C PHE A 90 -2.41 6.65 -3.24
N TYR A 91 -1.63 5.59 -3.45
CA TYR A 91 -2.08 4.32 -4.00
C TYR A 91 -2.19 3.27 -2.89
N PHE A 92 -3.32 2.55 -2.87
CA PHE A 92 -3.52 1.47 -1.91
C PHE A 92 -2.81 0.18 -2.37
N VAL A 93 -1.76 -0.19 -1.63
CA VAL A 93 -1.09 -1.49 -1.79
C VAL A 93 -1.76 -2.55 -0.93
N GLY A 94 -2.13 -2.20 0.31
CA GLY A 94 -2.82 -3.10 1.23
C GLY A 94 -1.91 -4.10 1.94
N ALA A 95 -0.59 -3.92 1.87
CA ALA A 95 0.39 -4.80 2.49
C ALA A 95 1.63 -4.03 2.97
N ILE A 96 2.18 -4.39 4.13
CA ILE A 96 3.39 -3.76 4.69
C ILE A 96 4.71 -4.39 4.20
N SER A 97 4.63 -5.23 3.17
CA SER A 97 5.77 -5.89 2.55
C SER A 97 5.50 -6.09 1.06
N PRO A 98 6.50 -5.84 0.17
CA PRO A 98 6.36 -6.15 -1.24
C PRO A 98 6.18 -7.63 -1.55
N ARG A 99 6.56 -8.55 -0.65
CA ARG A 99 6.40 -9.99 -0.87
C ARG A 99 4.92 -10.35 -1.01
N GLY A 100 4.57 -11.02 -2.10
CA GLY A 100 3.17 -11.31 -2.47
C GLY A 100 2.42 -10.12 -3.08
N ASN A 101 3.04 -8.94 -3.16
CA ASN A 101 2.40 -7.67 -3.55
C ASN A 101 3.26 -6.86 -4.54
N LEU A 102 4.10 -7.53 -5.35
CA LEU A 102 5.02 -6.86 -6.27
C LEU A 102 4.27 -6.01 -7.31
N LEU A 103 3.21 -6.55 -7.91
CA LEU A 103 2.44 -5.86 -8.95
C LEU A 103 1.81 -4.56 -8.41
N PRO A 104 1.05 -4.57 -7.29
CA PRO A 104 0.58 -3.32 -6.67
C PRO A 104 1.71 -2.35 -6.33
N CYS A 105 2.87 -2.83 -5.87
CA CYS A 105 4.01 -1.96 -5.56
C CYS A 105 4.58 -1.27 -6.81
N VAL A 106 4.71 -1.98 -7.93
CA VAL A 106 5.23 -1.44 -9.20
C VAL A 106 4.21 -0.48 -9.82
N VAL A 107 2.96 -0.94 -10.01
CA VAL A 107 1.88 -0.14 -10.60
C VAL A 107 1.57 1.09 -9.76
N GLY A 108 1.50 0.94 -8.44
CA GLY A 108 1.22 2.05 -7.53
C GLY A 108 2.31 3.12 -7.57
N THR A 109 3.59 2.72 -7.66
CA THR A 109 4.70 3.68 -7.79
C THR A 109 4.55 4.48 -9.08
N LYS A 110 4.26 3.81 -10.21
CA LYS A 110 4.05 4.46 -11.50
C LYS A 110 2.90 5.47 -11.46
N LYS A 111 1.73 5.06 -10.95
CA LYS A 111 0.56 5.94 -10.84
C LYS A 111 0.84 7.18 -9.98
N MET A 112 1.57 7.03 -8.87
CA MET A 112 1.90 8.17 -8.01
C MET A 112 2.94 9.11 -8.63
N VAL A 113 3.91 8.56 -9.38
CA VAL A 113 4.85 9.39 -10.17
C VAL A 113 4.12 10.14 -11.28
N GLU A 114 3.20 9.51 -11.99
CA GLU A 114 2.40 10.17 -13.03
C GLU A 114 1.49 11.25 -12.46
N TYR A 115 0.85 10.98 -11.32
CA TYR A 115 0.10 11.99 -10.59
C TYR A 115 0.99 13.18 -10.19
N ALA A 116 2.19 12.91 -9.65
CA ALA A 116 3.14 13.93 -9.25
C ALA A 116 3.58 14.80 -10.44
N LEU A 117 3.94 14.17 -11.56
CA LEU A 117 4.34 14.86 -12.79
C LEU A 117 3.23 15.76 -13.34
N SER A 118 2.00 15.23 -13.38
CA SER A 118 0.82 15.99 -13.85
C SER A 118 0.52 17.19 -12.95
N ALA A 119 0.65 17.03 -11.62
CA ALA A 119 0.44 18.13 -10.67
C ALA A 119 1.55 19.19 -10.69
N LEU A 120 2.77 18.80 -11.08
CA LEU A 120 3.93 19.69 -11.17
C LEU A 120 4.00 20.49 -12.48
N GLU A 121 3.01 20.40 -13.37
CA GLU A 121 2.96 21.04 -14.71
C GLU A 121 3.26 22.55 -14.66
N CYS A 122 4.55 22.86 -14.62
CA CYS A 122 5.16 24.18 -14.60
C CYS A 122 6.43 24.09 -15.46
N GLN A 123 6.26 24.14 -16.79
CA GLN A 123 7.32 24.49 -17.76
C GLN A 123 8.69 23.80 -17.52
N GLY A 124 8.71 22.49 -17.25
CA GLY A 124 9.96 21.71 -17.08
C GLY A 124 10.74 21.93 -15.77
N LYS A 125 10.19 22.70 -14.81
CA LYS A 125 10.81 22.97 -13.50
C LYS A 125 10.37 22.03 -12.37
N GLY A 126 9.58 21.01 -12.68
CA GLY A 126 9.13 19.99 -11.74
C GLY A 126 10.16 18.87 -11.59
N ARG A 127 10.37 18.42 -10.35
CA ARG A 127 11.16 17.21 -10.03
C ARG A 127 10.36 16.25 -9.17
N VAL A 128 10.46 14.96 -9.43
CA VAL A 128 9.87 13.89 -8.62
C VAL A 128 10.98 13.06 -8.01
N VAL A 129 11.05 13.09 -6.68
CA VAL A 129 11.95 12.28 -5.89
C VAL A 129 11.21 11.02 -5.44
N VAL A 130 11.67 9.85 -5.87
CA VAL A 130 11.05 8.56 -5.54
C VAL A 130 11.90 7.85 -4.50
N ASP A 131 11.47 7.85 -3.23
CA ASP A 131 12.05 7.01 -2.19
C ASP A 131 11.46 5.59 -2.30
N THR A 132 12.28 4.56 -2.13
CA THR A 132 11.85 3.18 -2.37
C THR A 132 12.16 2.25 -1.21
N THR A 133 11.43 1.12 -1.13
CA THR A 133 11.68 0.09 -0.12
C THR A 133 13.13 -0.39 -0.05
N GLY A 134 13.58 -0.82 1.12
CA GLY A 134 14.89 -1.46 1.33
C GLY A 134 15.08 -2.84 0.69
N LEU A 135 14.08 -3.39 0.00
CA LEU A 135 14.14 -4.74 -0.59
C LEU A 135 14.92 -4.71 -1.92
N VAL A 136 16.23 -4.98 -1.84
CA VAL A 136 17.13 -5.03 -3.00
C VAL A 136 17.81 -6.39 -3.21
N GLN A 137 17.77 -7.26 -2.20
CA GLN A 137 18.45 -8.56 -2.23
C GLN A 137 17.52 -9.70 -2.68
N GLY A 138 18.14 -10.77 -3.19
CA GLY A 138 17.46 -11.96 -3.69
C GLY A 138 16.71 -11.73 -5.01
N SER A 139 16.17 -12.81 -5.56
CA SER A 139 15.40 -12.77 -6.82
C SER A 139 14.23 -11.78 -6.74
N LEU A 140 13.55 -11.74 -5.58
CA LEU A 140 12.43 -10.85 -5.34
C LEU A 140 12.82 -9.36 -5.38
N GLY A 141 13.91 -8.99 -4.71
CA GLY A 141 14.38 -7.60 -4.68
C GLY A 141 14.87 -7.13 -6.04
N ARG A 142 15.58 -8.00 -6.76
CA ARG A 142 16.02 -7.74 -8.12
C ARG A 142 14.84 -7.49 -9.07
N VAL A 143 13.88 -8.41 -9.13
CA VAL A 143 12.67 -8.28 -9.96
C VAL A 143 11.90 -7.00 -9.58
N LEU A 144 11.69 -6.73 -8.29
CA LEU A 144 10.98 -5.53 -7.86
C LEU A 144 11.65 -4.25 -8.37
N LYS A 145 12.96 -4.12 -8.22
CA LYS A 145 13.66 -2.90 -8.64
C LYS A 145 13.79 -2.79 -10.15
N GLU A 146 14.06 -3.88 -10.85
CA GLU A 146 14.11 -3.91 -12.32
C GLU A 146 12.78 -3.42 -12.93
N TYR A 147 11.65 -4.00 -12.53
CA TYR A 147 10.35 -3.62 -13.08
C TYR A 147 9.86 -2.25 -12.60
N LYS A 148 10.24 -1.78 -11.40
CA LYS A 148 9.97 -0.38 -11.01
C LYS A 148 10.71 0.59 -11.91
N LEU A 149 12.01 0.37 -12.13
CA LEU A 149 12.81 1.26 -12.98
C LEU A 149 12.36 1.18 -14.45
N ASP A 150 12.05 -0.02 -14.95
CA ASP A 150 11.55 -0.24 -16.32
C ASP A 150 10.24 0.51 -16.58
N LEU A 151 9.30 0.43 -15.66
CA LEU A 151 8.01 1.09 -15.79
C LEU A 151 8.11 2.62 -15.60
N LEU A 152 9.01 3.08 -14.72
CA LEU A 152 9.19 4.51 -14.44
C LEU A 152 10.02 5.23 -15.50
N ARG A 153 10.98 4.54 -16.13
CA ARG A 153 11.98 5.12 -17.05
C ARG A 153 12.59 6.43 -16.50
N PRO A 154 13.22 6.37 -15.31
CA PRO A 154 13.68 7.57 -14.64
C PRO A 154 14.86 8.21 -15.37
N ASP A 155 15.01 9.52 -15.21
CA ASP A 155 16.16 10.27 -15.72
C ASP A 155 17.41 10.03 -14.86
N HIS A 156 17.21 9.85 -13.54
CA HIS A 156 18.27 9.60 -12.57
C HIS A 156 17.96 8.39 -11.70
N VAL A 157 18.96 7.55 -11.45
CA VAL A 157 18.90 6.51 -10.43
C VAL A 157 20.06 6.67 -9.46
N VAL A 158 19.75 6.83 -8.18
CA VAL A 158 20.73 7.00 -7.11
C VAL A 158 20.79 5.70 -6.30
N PHE A 159 21.88 4.96 -6.44
CA PHE A 159 22.12 3.69 -5.77
C PHE A 159 22.96 3.89 -4.51
N PHE A 160 22.38 3.56 -3.36
CA PHE A 160 23.08 3.46 -2.08
C PHE A 160 23.51 2.01 -1.84
N GLN A 161 24.82 1.76 -1.82
CA GLN A 161 25.39 0.44 -1.59
C GLN A 161 26.52 0.46 -0.55
N ARG A 162 26.63 -0.63 0.21
CA ARG A 162 27.73 -0.84 1.17
C ARG A 162 28.93 -1.48 0.49
N ARG A 163 28.67 -2.35 -0.48
CA ARG A 163 29.67 -3.05 -1.27
C ARG A 163 29.26 -2.96 -2.73
N LYS A 164 29.07 -4.11 -3.39
CA LYS A 164 28.76 -4.22 -4.83
C LYS A 164 27.38 -4.83 -5.08
N GLU A 165 26.51 -4.82 -4.06
CA GLU A 165 25.23 -5.52 -4.10
C GLU A 165 24.24 -4.95 -5.13
N LEU A 166 24.49 -3.74 -5.64
CA LEU A 166 23.67 -3.10 -6.67
C LEU A 166 24.39 -2.93 -8.01
N GLU A 167 25.66 -3.36 -8.14
CA GLU A 167 26.44 -3.15 -9.37
C GLU A 167 25.77 -3.77 -10.61
N SER A 168 25.23 -4.98 -10.49
CA SER A 168 24.57 -5.66 -11.61
C SER A 168 23.33 -4.92 -12.09
N LEU A 169 22.56 -4.35 -11.15
CA LEU A 169 21.41 -3.52 -11.47
C LEU A 169 21.87 -2.17 -12.04
N ALA A 170 22.86 -1.52 -11.45
CA ALA A 170 23.40 -0.25 -11.94
C ALA A 170 23.87 -0.35 -13.41
N ARG A 171 24.63 -1.41 -13.75
CA ARG A 171 25.08 -1.68 -15.12
C ARG A 171 23.94 -1.88 -16.12
N LEU A 172 22.80 -2.43 -15.70
CA LEU A 172 21.62 -2.59 -16.56
C LEU A 172 21.02 -1.24 -16.97
N TRP A 173 21.28 -0.19 -16.20
CA TRP A 173 20.73 1.16 -16.33
C TRP A 173 21.73 2.19 -16.86
N GLU A 174 23.00 1.82 -16.96
CA GLU A 174 24.01 2.58 -17.70
C GLU A 174 23.55 2.76 -19.16
N GLY A 175 23.67 3.99 -19.68
CA GLY A 175 23.22 4.36 -21.03
C GLY A 175 21.70 4.54 -21.19
N LYS A 176 20.88 4.18 -20.19
CA LYS A 176 19.43 4.43 -20.18
C LYS A 176 19.05 5.68 -19.38
N CYS A 177 19.86 6.03 -18.38
CA CYS A 177 19.64 7.15 -17.47
C CYS A 177 20.97 7.58 -16.81
N TYR A 178 20.95 8.65 -16.01
CA TYR A 178 22.08 9.03 -15.16
C TYR A 178 22.14 8.14 -13.92
N VAL A 179 23.14 7.26 -13.87
CA VAL A 179 23.38 6.35 -12.74
C VAL A 179 24.37 6.99 -11.77
N HIS A 180 23.96 7.12 -10.50
CA HIS A 180 24.78 7.65 -9.41
C HIS A 180 25.01 6.56 -8.37
N LEU A 181 26.27 6.27 -8.03
CA LEU A 181 26.63 5.30 -6.99
C LEU A 181 27.13 6.06 -5.76
N LEU A 182 26.38 5.97 -4.65
CA LEU A 182 26.74 6.60 -3.39
C LEU A 182 27.07 5.53 -2.34
N PRO A 183 28.15 5.70 -1.55
CA PRO A 183 28.45 4.81 -0.45
C PRO A 183 27.44 5.02 0.69
N VAL A 184 27.10 3.93 1.37
CA VAL A 184 26.37 4.04 2.64
C VAL A 184 27.33 4.51 3.72
N SER A 185 27.00 5.63 4.39
CA SER A 185 27.80 6.15 5.49
C SER A 185 27.93 5.11 6.62
N PRO A 186 29.15 4.88 7.15
CA PRO A 186 29.36 4.01 8.32
C PRO A 186 28.60 4.46 9.57
N ALA A 187 28.24 5.75 9.66
CA ALA A 187 27.47 6.30 10.78
C ALA A 187 25.97 5.92 10.73
N VAL A 188 25.48 5.35 9.62
CA VAL A 188 24.08 4.95 9.51
C VAL A 188 23.80 3.78 10.46
N THR A 189 23.04 4.05 11.51
CA THR A 189 22.67 3.05 12.50
C THR A 189 21.47 2.22 12.00
N PRO A 190 21.56 0.88 11.97
CA PRO A 190 20.43 0.06 11.60
C PRO A 190 19.23 0.27 12.53
N LYS A 191 18.03 0.43 11.98
CA LYS A 191 16.81 0.54 12.78
C LYS A 191 16.42 -0.86 13.24
N THR A 192 16.25 -1.02 14.56
CA THR A 192 15.82 -2.30 15.13
C THR A 192 14.38 -2.64 14.72
N ALA A 193 14.05 -3.93 14.67
CA ALA A 193 12.69 -4.37 14.34
C ALA A 193 11.61 -3.78 15.29
N PRO A 194 11.82 -3.68 16.62
CA PRO A 194 10.90 -3.01 17.53
C PRO A 194 10.70 -1.52 17.21
N LEU A 195 11.77 -0.79 16.88
CA LEU A 195 11.67 0.62 16.50
C LEU A 195 10.84 0.81 15.22
N ARG A 196 11.05 -0.07 14.22
CA ARG A 196 10.26 -0.08 12.99
C ARG A 196 8.78 -0.39 13.23
N ALA A 197 8.50 -1.32 14.14
CA ALA A 197 7.13 -1.65 14.52
C ALA A 197 6.44 -0.49 15.26
N ARG A 198 7.15 0.17 16.17
CA ARG A 198 6.67 1.36 16.88
C ARG A 198 6.32 2.50 15.93
N ARG A 199 7.22 2.86 15.00
CA ARG A 199 6.96 3.90 14.00
C ARG A 199 5.74 3.58 13.13
N ARG A 200 5.57 2.32 12.71
CA ARG A 200 4.34 1.91 11.99
C ARG A 200 3.09 2.12 12.84
N ALA A 201 3.12 1.73 14.12
CA ALA A 201 1.99 1.91 15.03
C ALA A 201 1.65 3.40 15.20
N GLU A 202 2.64 4.26 15.34
CA GLU A 202 2.46 5.72 15.42
C GLU A 202 1.84 6.28 14.14
N ASN A 203 2.31 5.86 12.95
CA ASN A 203 1.71 6.29 11.67
C ASN A 203 0.27 5.80 11.51
N TRP A 204 -0.03 4.56 11.93
CA TRP A 204 -1.40 4.04 11.94
C TRP A 204 -2.30 4.84 12.86
N TYR A 205 -1.85 5.14 14.07
CA TYR A 205 -2.60 5.92 15.04
C TYR A 205 -2.94 7.31 14.49
N ARG A 206 -1.95 8.03 13.94
CA ARG A 206 -2.16 9.35 13.31
C ARG A 206 -3.14 9.29 12.15
N PHE A 207 -3.02 8.28 11.28
CA PHE A 207 -3.90 8.17 10.12
C PHE A 207 -5.36 7.87 10.50
N PHE A 208 -5.58 6.96 11.46
CA PHE A 208 -6.92 6.56 11.89
C PHE A 208 -7.50 7.44 13.01
N GLU A 209 -6.85 8.55 13.36
CA GLU A 209 -7.39 9.51 14.30
C GLU A 209 -8.74 10.06 13.80
N GLY A 210 -9.73 10.15 14.71
CA GLY A 210 -11.09 10.59 14.37
C GLY A 210 -11.90 9.59 13.54
N SER A 211 -11.49 8.33 13.47
CA SER A 211 -12.24 7.30 12.74
C SER A 211 -13.60 6.99 13.37
N SER A 212 -14.59 6.77 12.50
CA SER A 212 -15.91 6.28 12.88
C SER A 212 -16.26 5.01 12.10
N LEU A 213 -17.26 4.27 12.58
CA LEU A 213 -17.81 3.15 11.83
C LEU A 213 -18.60 3.68 10.64
N ARG A 214 -18.40 3.06 9.49
CA ARG A 214 -19.09 3.33 8.22
C ARG A 214 -19.69 2.03 7.71
N GLU A 215 -20.94 2.08 7.31
CA GLU A 215 -21.64 0.95 6.69
C GLU A 215 -21.68 1.13 5.18
N PHE A 216 -21.35 0.09 4.43
CA PHE A 216 -21.53 0.05 2.99
C PHE A 216 -22.38 -1.16 2.60
N SER A 217 -23.36 -0.94 1.73
CA SER A 217 -24.20 -2.02 1.19
C SER A 217 -23.50 -2.69 0.01
N PHE A 218 -23.56 -4.02 -0.05
CA PHE A 218 -23.04 -4.83 -1.16
C PHE A 218 -23.67 -4.47 -2.51
N GLN A 219 -24.89 -3.91 -2.50
CA GLN A 219 -25.59 -3.50 -3.73
C GLN A 219 -25.01 -2.21 -4.34
N SER A 220 -24.35 -1.39 -3.52
CA SER A 220 -23.84 -0.06 -3.92
C SER A 220 -22.33 -0.02 -4.13
N ILE A 221 -21.63 -1.10 -3.75
CA ILE A 221 -20.17 -1.17 -3.66
C ILE A 221 -19.66 -2.37 -4.44
N VAL A 222 -18.54 -2.18 -5.13
CA VAL A 222 -17.78 -3.28 -5.74
C VAL A 222 -16.67 -3.71 -4.79
N PHE A 223 -16.50 -5.02 -4.61
CA PHE A 223 -15.35 -5.57 -3.91
C PHE A 223 -14.26 -5.97 -4.90
N SER A 224 -13.02 -5.62 -4.60
CA SER A 224 -11.87 -5.98 -5.44
C SER A 224 -10.71 -6.54 -4.61
N ARG A 225 -9.80 -7.26 -5.28
CA ARG A 225 -8.69 -8.02 -4.65
C ARG A 225 -9.17 -9.05 -3.61
N THR A 226 -10.42 -9.47 -3.75
CA THR A 226 -11.08 -10.55 -3.03
C THR A 226 -11.99 -11.26 -4.01
N PHE A 227 -12.38 -12.49 -3.69
CA PHE A 227 -13.41 -13.21 -4.46
C PHE A 227 -14.82 -12.97 -3.89
N LEU A 228 -14.95 -12.36 -2.71
CA LEU A 228 -16.24 -11.93 -2.18
C LEU A 228 -16.86 -10.93 -3.16
N GLY A 229 -18.12 -11.16 -3.56
CA GLY A 229 -18.85 -10.33 -4.53
C GLY A 229 -18.46 -10.53 -5.99
N SER A 230 -17.60 -11.51 -6.30
CA SER A 230 -17.18 -11.83 -7.68
C SER A 230 -18.02 -12.95 -8.33
N GLY A 231 -18.77 -13.69 -7.53
CA GLY A 231 -19.60 -14.80 -7.98
C GLY A 231 -21.08 -14.43 -8.08
N GLN A 232 -21.90 -15.43 -8.40
CA GLN A 232 -23.34 -15.35 -8.24
C GLN A 232 -23.72 -15.76 -6.82
N PRO A 233 -24.31 -14.86 -6.00
CA PRO A 233 -24.78 -15.21 -4.68
C PRO A 233 -25.89 -16.25 -4.75
N LEU A 234 -25.86 -17.21 -3.84
CA LEU A 234 -26.93 -18.17 -3.69
C LEU A 234 -28.19 -17.47 -3.18
N ASN A 235 -29.33 -17.76 -3.82
CA ASN A 235 -30.60 -17.18 -3.41
C ASN A 235 -31.01 -17.62 -1.99
N LYS A 236 -31.94 -16.87 -1.39
CA LYS A 236 -32.37 -17.08 -0.01
C LYS A 236 -32.96 -18.46 0.24
N ASP A 237 -33.82 -18.95 -0.66
CA ASP A 237 -34.49 -20.25 -0.53
C ASP A 237 -33.49 -21.41 -0.48
N TRP A 238 -32.46 -21.36 -1.32
CA TRP A 238 -31.41 -22.36 -1.31
C TRP A 238 -30.51 -22.26 -0.08
N LYS A 239 -30.17 -21.04 0.39
CA LYS A 239 -29.44 -20.86 1.65
C LYS A 239 -30.20 -21.50 2.81
N GLU A 240 -31.49 -21.22 2.95
CA GLU A 240 -32.34 -21.80 3.99
C GLU A 240 -32.45 -23.33 3.88
N LYS A 241 -32.61 -23.85 2.66
CA LYS A 241 -32.67 -25.29 2.41
C LYS A 241 -31.39 -25.99 2.82
N ILE A 242 -30.24 -25.48 2.40
CA ILE A 242 -28.92 -26.04 2.74
C ILE A 242 -28.71 -25.97 4.24
N SER A 243 -29.01 -24.83 4.87
CA SER A 243 -28.89 -24.70 6.32
C SER A 243 -29.73 -25.71 7.08
N ARG A 244 -30.99 -25.92 6.65
CA ARG A 244 -31.87 -26.92 7.28
C ARG A 244 -31.36 -28.35 7.07
N SER A 245 -30.86 -28.67 5.88
CA SER A 245 -30.34 -30.01 5.57
C SER A 245 -29.06 -30.35 6.33
N LEU A 246 -28.19 -29.36 6.54
CA LEU A 246 -26.93 -29.54 7.24
C LEU A 246 -27.04 -29.34 8.77
N GLY A 247 -28.12 -28.72 9.24
CA GLY A 247 -28.24 -28.28 10.63
C GLY A 247 -27.26 -27.17 11.01
N LYS A 248 -26.70 -26.46 10.01
CA LYS A 248 -25.68 -25.42 10.17
C LYS A 248 -26.11 -24.14 9.47
N GLU A 249 -25.90 -23.00 10.11
CA GLU A 249 -26.23 -21.72 9.48
C GLU A 249 -25.25 -21.37 8.36
N ILE A 250 -25.76 -21.16 7.16
CA ILE A 250 -25.01 -20.69 6.00
C ILE A 250 -25.30 -19.19 5.84
N LEU A 251 -24.33 -18.36 6.21
CA LEU A 251 -24.46 -16.91 6.18
C LEU A 251 -24.38 -16.39 4.75
N TRP A 252 -23.47 -16.95 3.96
CA TRP A 252 -23.23 -16.51 2.59
C TRP A 252 -22.68 -17.63 1.73
N MET A 253 -23.09 -17.67 0.47
CA MET A 253 -22.48 -18.55 -0.51
C MET A 253 -22.50 -17.89 -1.88
N GLU A 254 -21.38 -17.97 -2.61
CA GLU A 254 -21.25 -17.47 -3.97
C GLU A 254 -20.60 -18.52 -4.88
N PHE A 255 -21.05 -18.57 -6.13
CA PHE A 255 -20.49 -19.45 -7.15
C PHE A 255 -19.69 -18.65 -8.17
N SER A 256 -18.47 -19.11 -8.43
CA SER A 256 -17.71 -18.74 -9.61
C SER A 256 -17.18 -20.00 -10.30
N PRO A 257 -16.87 -19.95 -11.61
CA PRO A 257 -16.27 -21.06 -12.33
C PRO A 257 -14.93 -21.55 -11.74
N GLU A 258 -14.20 -20.68 -11.04
CA GLU A 258 -12.88 -21.00 -10.48
C GLU A 258 -12.97 -21.51 -9.03
N GLN A 259 -13.79 -20.87 -8.20
CA GLN A 259 -13.90 -21.17 -6.78
C GLN A 259 -15.24 -20.72 -6.21
N SER A 260 -15.95 -21.62 -5.53
CA SER A 260 -17.14 -21.26 -4.75
C SER A 260 -16.73 -20.83 -3.33
N TRP A 261 -17.41 -19.84 -2.79
CA TRP A 261 -17.15 -19.28 -1.47
C TRP A 261 -18.30 -19.61 -0.54
N LEU A 262 -17.98 -20.07 0.67
CA LEU A 262 -18.94 -20.41 1.71
C LEU A 262 -18.55 -19.71 3.00
N VAL A 263 -19.47 -18.93 3.56
CA VAL A 263 -19.33 -18.32 4.89
C VAL A 263 -20.34 -18.93 5.83
N ALA A 264 -19.84 -19.52 6.91
CA ALA A 264 -20.62 -20.17 7.96
C ALA A 264 -19.88 -20.05 9.30
N GLU A 265 -20.60 -20.02 10.41
CA GLU A 265 -19.99 -20.04 11.75
C GLU A 265 -19.27 -21.38 12.01
N GLU A 266 -19.90 -22.47 11.57
CA GLU A 266 -19.38 -23.83 11.69
C GLU A 266 -18.81 -24.32 10.37
N GLN A 267 -17.62 -24.93 10.42
CA GLN A 267 -17.04 -25.55 9.24
C GLN A 267 -17.82 -26.79 8.83
N LEU A 268 -18.00 -26.96 7.52
CA LEU A 268 -18.51 -28.17 6.92
C LEU A 268 -17.38 -29.20 6.82
N ASN A 269 -17.68 -30.44 7.19
CA ASN A 269 -16.79 -31.58 6.99
C ASN A 269 -16.79 -32.03 5.52
N GLU A 270 -15.92 -32.97 5.15
CA GLU A 270 -15.81 -33.42 3.76
C GLU A 270 -17.08 -34.08 3.21
N GLU A 271 -17.84 -34.82 4.03
CA GLU A 271 -19.09 -35.45 3.60
C GLU A 271 -20.15 -34.39 3.27
N GLU A 272 -20.28 -33.37 4.12
CA GLU A 272 -21.17 -32.23 3.93
C GLU A 272 -20.77 -31.41 2.69
N LEU A 273 -19.47 -31.20 2.46
CA LEU A 273 -18.97 -30.54 1.26
C LEU A 273 -19.25 -31.34 -0.02
N VAL A 274 -19.09 -32.66 0.01
CA VAL A 274 -19.41 -33.54 -1.13
C VAL A 274 -20.91 -33.50 -1.42
N TRP A 275 -21.74 -33.56 -0.37
CA TRP A 275 -23.19 -33.41 -0.50
C TRP A 275 -23.56 -32.06 -1.11
N LEU A 276 -22.96 -30.97 -0.63
CA LEU A 276 -23.19 -29.61 -1.12
C LEU A 276 -22.79 -29.46 -2.59
N ARG A 277 -21.61 -29.95 -2.98
CA ARG A 277 -21.15 -29.94 -4.38
C ARG A 277 -22.10 -30.70 -5.29
N THR A 278 -22.59 -31.85 -4.83
CA THR A 278 -23.51 -32.69 -5.60
C THR A 278 -24.88 -32.03 -5.74
N GLY A 279 -25.44 -31.54 -4.63
CA GLY A 279 -26.77 -30.91 -4.59
C GLY A 279 -26.85 -29.61 -5.38
N LEU A 280 -25.73 -28.91 -5.55
CA LEU A 280 -25.63 -27.66 -6.30
C LEU A 280 -25.04 -27.83 -7.71
N GLY A 281 -24.73 -29.07 -8.13
CA GLY A 281 -24.17 -29.34 -9.45
C GLY A 281 -22.78 -28.73 -9.69
N LEU A 282 -22.00 -28.51 -8.62
CA LEU A 282 -20.68 -27.84 -8.70
C LEU A 282 -19.55 -28.75 -9.19
N GLY A 283 -19.83 -30.04 -9.38
CA GLY A 283 -18.84 -31.02 -9.82
C GLY A 283 -17.62 -31.07 -8.89
N ARG A 284 -16.43 -30.85 -9.45
CA ARG A 284 -15.14 -30.82 -8.72
C ARG A 284 -14.70 -29.41 -8.30
N SER A 285 -15.58 -28.41 -8.40
CA SER A 285 -15.26 -27.04 -7.99
C SER A 285 -14.89 -27.00 -6.51
N ARG A 286 -13.81 -26.27 -6.19
CA ARG A 286 -13.39 -26.09 -4.80
C ARG A 286 -14.38 -25.17 -4.09
N ILE A 287 -14.78 -25.56 -2.89
CA ILE A 287 -15.53 -24.71 -1.96
C ILE A 287 -14.55 -24.23 -0.90
N ALA A 288 -14.22 -22.95 -0.92
CA ALA A 288 -13.43 -22.35 0.14
C ALA A 288 -14.36 -21.89 1.27
N GLN A 289 -14.07 -22.36 2.48
CA GLN A 289 -14.87 -22.09 3.66
C GLN A 289 -14.21 -21.01 4.52
N TYR A 290 -15.01 -20.06 4.98
CA TYR A 290 -14.58 -18.97 5.83
C TYR A 290 -15.57 -18.79 6.98
N GLN A 291 -15.06 -18.38 8.13
CA GLN A 291 -15.89 -17.84 9.21
C GLN A 291 -16.11 -16.34 8.99
N PRO A 292 -17.21 -15.73 9.46
CA PRO A 292 -17.40 -14.29 9.32
C PRO A 292 -16.27 -13.47 9.98
N THR A 293 -15.69 -13.96 11.08
CA THR A 293 -14.52 -13.37 11.75
C THR A 293 -13.26 -13.34 10.88
N TYR A 294 -13.21 -14.13 9.78
CA TYR A 294 -12.12 -14.09 8.82
C TYR A 294 -11.93 -12.70 8.22
N PHE A 295 -12.94 -11.85 8.15
CA PHE A 295 -12.79 -10.52 7.54
C PHE A 295 -12.31 -9.45 8.52
N GLU A 296 -12.44 -9.68 9.83
CA GLU A 296 -12.16 -8.69 10.86
C GLU A 296 -10.67 -8.30 10.94
N GLY A 297 -10.41 -7.00 11.07
CA GLY A 297 -9.06 -6.46 11.16
C GLY A 297 -8.34 -6.37 9.82
N LEU A 298 -8.95 -6.78 8.70
CA LEU A 298 -8.36 -6.57 7.37
C LEU A 298 -8.30 -5.08 7.03
N LEU A 299 -7.13 -4.66 6.55
CA LEU A 299 -6.94 -3.34 5.97
C LEU A 299 -7.56 -3.31 4.57
N VAL A 300 -8.36 -2.28 4.31
CA VAL A 300 -9.00 -2.05 3.01
C VAL A 300 -8.74 -0.63 2.52
N GLY A 301 -8.73 -0.46 1.19
CA GLY A 301 -8.75 0.85 0.54
C GLY A 301 -10.18 1.22 0.18
N LEU A 302 -10.58 2.46 0.48
CA LEU A 302 -11.85 3.03 0.05
C LEU A 302 -11.62 3.85 -1.21
N ILE A 303 -12.13 3.37 -2.34
CA ILE A 303 -11.83 3.87 -3.68
C ILE A 303 -13.07 4.55 -4.27
N ASP A 304 -12.89 5.71 -4.89
CA ASP A 304 -13.97 6.43 -5.57
C ASP A 304 -14.29 5.85 -6.97
N GLY A 305 -15.33 6.39 -7.61
CA GLY A 305 -15.73 5.98 -8.96
C GLY A 305 -14.69 6.24 -10.07
N ARG A 306 -13.61 6.97 -9.78
CA ARG A 306 -12.48 7.20 -10.69
C ARG A 306 -11.30 6.26 -10.43
N GLY A 307 -11.43 5.32 -9.49
CA GLY A 307 -10.35 4.43 -9.11
C GLY A 307 -9.29 5.08 -8.23
N VAL A 308 -9.58 6.23 -7.60
CA VAL A 308 -8.66 6.95 -6.71
C VAL A 308 -8.92 6.53 -5.27
N ALA A 309 -7.86 6.14 -4.56
CA ALA A 309 -7.95 5.84 -3.14
C ALA A 309 -8.19 7.12 -2.33
N ARG A 310 -9.30 7.15 -1.60
CA ARG A 310 -9.75 8.31 -0.81
C ARG A 310 -9.44 8.18 0.66
N SER A 311 -9.49 6.96 1.18
CA SER A 311 -9.16 6.67 2.57
C SER A 311 -8.77 5.20 2.71
N LEU A 312 -8.30 4.84 3.90
CA LEU A 312 -8.15 3.45 4.32
C LEU A 312 -9.24 3.11 5.33
N GLY A 313 -9.52 1.83 5.46
CA GLY A 313 -10.45 1.31 6.44
C GLY A 313 -9.93 0.04 7.09
N VAL A 314 -10.50 -0.30 8.23
CA VAL A 314 -10.35 -1.62 8.85
C VAL A 314 -11.72 -2.25 8.94
N ILE A 315 -11.88 -3.44 8.36
CA ILE A 315 -13.14 -4.19 8.48
C ILE A 315 -13.35 -4.54 9.95
N LYS A 316 -14.50 -4.15 10.51
CA LYS A 316 -14.92 -4.52 11.88
C LYS A 316 -15.97 -5.62 11.89
N GLY A 317 -16.61 -5.88 10.75
CA GLY A 317 -17.53 -6.99 10.59
C GLY A 317 -18.22 -6.94 9.23
N ILE A 318 -18.87 -8.04 8.89
CA ILE A 318 -19.74 -8.15 7.72
C ILE A 318 -21.06 -8.77 8.19
N ASP A 319 -22.16 -8.06 8.02
CA ASP A 319 -23.50 -8.60 8.18
C ASP A 319 -23.94 -9.19 6.83
N PHE A 320 -23.71 -10.49 6.64
CA PHE A 320 -24.11 -11.20 5.42
C PHE A 320 -25.63 -11.37 5.27
N ARG A 321 -26.40 -11.20 6.35
CA ARG A 321 -27.87 -11.27 6.29
C ARG A 321 -28.44 -9.97 5.73
N GLN A 322 -27.87 -8.82 6.13
CA GLN A 322 -28.21 -7.49 5.61
C GLN A 322 -27.39 -7.08 4.39
N GLU A 323 -26.39 -7.88 4.01
CA GLU A 323 -25.45 -7.59 2.92
C GLU A 323 -24.74 -6.24 3.11
N LYS A 324 -24.20 -6.05 4.31
CA LYS A 324 -23.49 -4.83 4.72
C LYS A 324 -22.10 -5.14 5.25
N ILE A 325 -21.13 -4.31 4.91
CA ILE A 325 -19.79 -4.32 5.48
C ILE A 325 -19.60 -3.11 6.40
N ILE A 326 -19.07 -3.35 7.59
CA ILE A 326 -18.81 -2.34 8.61
C ILE A 326 -17.32 -2.06 8.65
N ILE A 327 -16.93 -0.82 8.39
CA ILE A 327 -15.53 -0.40 8.26
C ILE A 327 -15.27 0.76 9.21
N LEU A 328 -14.22 0.64 10.03
CA LEU A 328 -13.66 1.76 10.78
C LEU A 328 -12.74 2.57 9.88
N SER A 329 -13.03 3.85 9.68
CA SER A 329 -12.24 4.73 8.79
C SER A 329 -12.31 6.19 9.21
N PRO A 330 -11.26 7.00 8.98
CA PRO A 330 -11.31 8.47 9.11
C PRO A 330 -12.08 9.12 7.94
N PHE A 331 -12.64 8.31 7.04
CA PHE A 331 -13.40 8.76 5.89
C PHE A 331 -14.61 9.63 6.27
N ARG A 332 -14.82 10.68 5.48
CA ARG A 332 -15.91 11.65 5.61
C ARG A 332 -16.84 11.55 4.40
N GLU A 333 -18.16 11.56 4.63
CA GLU A 333 -19.22 11.31 3.64
C GLU A 333 -19.29 12.31 2.47
N THR A 334 -18.45 13.32 2.43
CA THR A 334 -18.34 14.30 1.33
C THR A 334 -17.83 13.70 0.02
N GLN A 335 -17.34 12.46 0.02
CA GLN A 335 -16.76 11.80 -1.14
C GLN A 335 -17.57 10.53 -1.45
N GLU A 336 -17.67 10.17 -2.72
CA GLU A 336 -18.38 8.96 -3.12
C GLU A 336 -17.41 7.77 -3.16
N ILE A 337 -17.69 6.71 -2.40
CA ILE A 337 -16.96 5.44 -2.47
C ILE A 337 -17.75 4.47 -3.34
N ARG A 338 -17.07 3.87 -4.33
CA ARG A 338 -17.65 2.91 -5.28
C ARG A 338 -16.98 1.55 -5.25
N GLU A 339 -15.77 1.47 -4.70
CA GLU A 339 -15.03 0.23 -4.56
C GLU A 339 -14.40 0.12 -3.16
N ILE A 340 -14.52 -1.05 -2.53
CA ILE A 340 -13.74 -1.46 -1.37
C ILE A 340 -12.71 -2.49 -1.83
N GLN A 341 -11.45 -2.08 -1.79
CA GLN A 341 -10.32 -2.89 -2.22
C GLN A 341 -9.69 -3.60 -1.03
N PHE A 342 -9.64 -4.93 -1.09
CA PHE A 342 -9.10 -5.75 0.00
C PHE A 342 -7.56 -5.75 -0.02
N GLY A 343 -6.96 -5.56 1.16
CA GLY A 343 -5.53 -5.75 1.39
C GLY A 343 -5.20 -7.15 1.90
N SER A 344 -3.90 -7.40 2.09
CA SER A 344 -3.41 -8.62 2.74
C SER A 344 -2.90 -8.37 4.17
N PHE A 345 -2.81 -7.10 4.60
CA PHE A 345 -2.45 -6.74 5.96
C PHE A 345 -3.65 -6.87 6.90
N ARG A 346 -3.41 -7.44 8.08
CA ARG A 346 -4.41 -7.63 9.12
C ARG A 346 -3.90 -7.12 10.46
N PHE A 347 -4.70 -6.27 11.09
CA PHE A 347 -4.55 -5.94 12.50
C PHE A 347 -5.03 -7.13 13.34
N HIS A 348 -4.22 -7.58 14.28
CA HIS A 348 -4.65 -8.61 15.22
C HIS A 348 -5.25 -7.94 16.44
N SER A 349 -6.32 -8.53 16.98
CA SER A 349 -6.96 -8.07 18.21
C SER A 349 -5.91 -7.90 19.32
N ASN A 350 -6.01 -6.80 20.07
CA ASN A 350 -5.08 -6.39 21.14
C ASN A 350 -3.69 -5.89 20.69
N GLN A 351 -3.43 -5.69 19.39
CA GLN A 351 -2.25 -4.94 18.99
C GLN A 351 -2.41 -3.46 19.33
N LYS A 352 -1.38 -2.83 19.92
CA LYS A 352 -1.34 -1.37 20.17
C LYS A 352 -1.59 -0.53 18.90
N SER A 353 -1.33 -1.10 17.73
CA SER A 353 -1.53 -0.45 16.43
C SER A 353 -2.93 -0.63 15.84
N GLU A 354 -3.81 -1.42 16.46
CA GLU A 354 -5.16 -1.63 15.94
C GLU A 354 -6.01 -0.34 16.10
N PRO A 355 -6.61 0.18 15.01
CA PRO A 355 -7.51 1.31 15.09
C PRO A 355 -8.74 1.01 15.93
N ARG A 356 -9.13 1.97 16.77
CA ARG A 356 -10.33 1.95 17.60
C ARG A 356 -11.22 3.14 17.25
N VAL A 357 -12.51 3.02 17.55
CA VAL A 357 -13.42 4.16 17.46
C VAL A 357 -12.89 5.24 18.40
N GLY A 358 -12.71 6.46 17.89
CA GLY A 358 -12.36 7.58 18.77
C GLY A 358 -13.46 7.77 19.80
N GLU A 359 -13.11 7.94 21.07
CA GLU A 359 -14.04 8.51 22.04
C GLU A 359 -14.36 9.92 21.54
N GLY A 360 -15.49 10.07 20.84
CA GLY A 360 -15.97 11.37 20.42
C GLY A 360 -16.11 12.21 21.68
N GLY A 361 -15.39 13.33 21.73
CA GLY A 361 -15.68 14.38 22.69
C GLY A 361 -17.17 14.70 22.60
N ALA A 362 -17.84 14.58 23.75
CA ALA A 362 -19.20 15.05 23.96
C ALA A 362 -19.31 16.55 23.67
#